data_AF-A0A8B9MFM4-F1
#
_entry.id   AF-A0A8B9MFM4-F1
#
_cell.length_a   1.000
_cell.length_b   1.000
_cell.length_c   1.000
_cell.angle_alpha   90.00
_cell.angle_beta   90.00
_cell.angle_gamma   90.00
#
_symmetry.space_group_name_H-M   'P 1'
#
loop_
_entity.id
_entity.type
_entity.pdbx_description
1 polymer ?
#
loop_
_entity_poly.entity_id
_entity_poly.type
_entity_poly.pdbx_seq_one_letter_code
_entity_poly.pdbx_strand_id
1 'polypeptide(L)'
;LSRDAFLSGSHYWEKLDLEYWAFHKGERIPIVVEDDSDRTGIFLDYEAGILSFYNVTDGMAHLHTFCCKFTEPVYPAVRLWEGSIGMCKLT
;
A
#
# COMPACT_ATOMS: atom_id res chain seq x y z
N LEU A 1 4.53 -27.13 -15.16
CA LEU A 1 5.67 -27.77 -14.45
C LEU A 1 5.66 -27.27 -13.02
N SER A 2 5.47 -28.22 -12.09
CA SER A 2 5.62 -28.22 -10.62
C SER A 2 5.17 -27.04 -9.75
N ARG A 3 4.31 -27.36 -8.76
CA ARG A 3 3.68 -26.49 -7.74
C ARG A 3 4.52 -26.32 -6.46
N ASP A 4 5.81 -26.64 -6.50
CA ASP A 4 6.65 -26.68 -5.30
C ASP A 4 7.92 -25.86 -5.48
N ALA A 5 7.83 -24.57 -5.11
CA ALA A 5 8.98 -23.75 -4.76
C ALA A 5 8.56 -22.64 -3.79
N PHE A 6 7.96 -23.04 -2.65
CA PHE A 6 7.87 -22.17 -1.48
C PHE A 6 9.25 -22.13 -0.81
N LEU A 7 9.97 -21.03 -1.00
CA LEU A 7 11.08 -20.65 -0.13
C LEU A 7 10.81 -19.25 0.44
N SER A 8 10.62 -19.24 1.76
CA SER A 8 11.01 -18.21 2.73
C SER A 8 10.94 -16.73 2.29
N GLY A 9 9.96 -16.00 2.82
CA GLY A 9 10.15 -14.60 3.18
C GLY A 9 9.84 -13.54 2.11
N SER A 10 8.71 -13.64 1.41
CA SER A 10 8.30 -12.59 0.46
C SER A 10 6.80 -12.30 0.54
N HIS A 11 6.44 -11.03 0.75
CA HIS A 11 5.07 -10.54 0.62
C HIS A 11 4.76 -10.30 -0.86
N TYR A 12 3.80 -11.03 -1.43
CA TYR A 12 3.35 -10.89 -2.82
C TYR A 12 1.95 -10.27 -2.88
N TRP A 13 1.64 -9.63 -4.00
CA TRP A 13 0.31 -9.15 -4.35
C TRP A 13 -0.15 -9.91 -5.59
N GLU A 14 -1.30 -10.58 -5.50
CA GLU A 14 -1.99 -11.17 -6.64
C GLU A 14 -3.19 -10.30 -7.00
N LYS A 15 -3.43 -10.12 -8.30
CA LYS A 15 -4.61 -9.43 -8.83
C LYS A 15 -5.59 -10.47 -9.37
N LEU A 16 -6.65 -10.72 -8.61
CA LEU A 16 -7.86 -11.41 -9.04
C LEU A 16 -8.99 -10.63 -8.37
N ASP A 17 -9.73 -9.88 -9.19
CA ASP A 17 -10.71 -8.87 -8.78
C ASP A 17 -10.08 -7.66 -8.03
N LEU A 18 -10.70 -6.49 -8.12
CA LEU A 18 -10.12 -5.18 -7.75
C LEU A 18 -10.02 -4.97 -6.23
N GLU A 19 -9.46 -5.94 -5.50
CA GLU A 19 -9.37 -5.90 -4.06
C GLU A 19 -8.04 -5.29 -3.61
N TYR A 20 -8.13 -4.12 -3.00
CA TYR A 20 -7.02 -3.50 -2.30
C TYR A 20 -6.96 -4.08 -0.88
N TRP A 21 -5.75 -4.26 -0.35
CA TRP A 21 -5.55 -4.85 0.96
C TRP A 21 -4.50 -4.05 1.74
N ALA A 22 -4.73 -3.84 3.03
CA ALA A 22 -3.75 -3.28 3.95
C ALA A 22 -3.03 -4.43 4.67
N PHE A 23 -1.69 -4.44 4.66
CA PHE A 23 -0.89 -5.48 5.31
C PHE A 23 -0.03 -4.90 6.42
N HIS A 24 -0.16 -5.42 7.63
CA HIS A 24 0.71 -5.06 8.75
C HIS A 24 0.80 -6.22 9.75
N LYS A 25 2.03 -6.59 10.16
CA LYS A 25 2.27 -7.65 11.16
C LYS A 25 1.59 -9.00 10.87
N GLY A 26 1.48 -9.36 9.59
CA GLY A 26 0.81 -10.60 9.15
C GLY A 26 -0.71 -10.51 9.08
N GLU A 27 -1.31 -9.40 9.50
CA GLU A 27 -2.73 -9.12 9.32
C GLU A 27 -3.00 -8.50 7.96
N ARG A 28 -4.15 -8.86 7.37
CA ARG A 28 -4.63 -8.38 6.08
C ARG A 28 -6.03 -7.81 6.25
N ILE A 29 -6.22 -6.55 5.87
CA ILE A 29 -7.50 -5.86 5.97
C ILE A 29 -7.95 -5.50 4.55
N PRO A 30 -9.15 -5.93 4.09
CA PRO A 30 -9.65 -5.52 2.79
C PRO A 30 -9.97 -4.02 2.82
N ILE A 31 -9.53 -3.31 1.79
CA ILE A 31 -9.83 -1.89 1.57
C ILE A 31 -10.90 -1.82 0.50
N VAL A 32 -12.06 -1.27 0.86
CA VAL A 32 -13.13 -1.00 -0.09
C VAL A 32 -12.78 0.29 -0.83
N VAL A 33 -12.72 0.22 -2.15
CA VAL A 33 -12.50 1.37 -3.01
C VAL A 33 -13.70 1.50 -3.92
N GLU A 34 -14.26 2.71 -4.01
CA GLU A 34 -15.45 2.98 -4.83
C GLU A 34 -15.11 2.97 -6.33
N ASP A 35 -13.94 3.50 -6.70
CA ASP A 35 -13.42 3.57 -8.07
C ASP A 35 -11.93 3.23 -8.10
N ASP A 36 -11.45 2.68 -9.22
CA ASP A 36 -10.04 2.33 -9.40
C ASP A 36 -9.11 3.54 -9.14
N SER A 37 -8.05 3.29 -8.36
CA SER A 37 -7.09 4.32 -7.97
C SER A 37 -5.90 4.33 -8.94
N ASP A 38 -5.90 5.23 -9.91
CA ASP A 38 -4.71 5.52 -10.74
C ASP A 38 -3.60 6.26 -9.97
N ARG A 39 -3.97 6.99 -8.91
CA ARG A 39 -3.03 7.74 -8.08
C ARG A 39 -3.31 7.57 -6.59
N THR A 40 -2.29 7.13 -5.85
CA THR A 40 -2.36 6.99 -4.39
C THR A 40 -1.55 8.10 -3.70
N GLY A 41 -2.19 8.82 -2.79
CA GLY A 41 -1.54 9.74 -1.86
C GLY A 41 -1.07 9.00 -0.60
N ILE A 42 0.12 9.34 -0.11
CA ILE A 42 0.67 8.77 1.12
C ILE A 42 1.02 9.94 2.06
N PHE A 43 0.50 9.89 3.28
CA PHE A 43 0.77 10.86 4.33
C PHE A 43 1.43 10.17 5.52
N LEU A 44 2.53 10.72 6.00
CA LEU A 44 3.25 10.25 7.17
C LEU A 44 3.35 11.38 8.20
N ASP A 45 2.75 11.17 9.36
CA ASP A 45 3.05 11.92 10.58
C ASP A 45 3.87 11.01 11.49
N TYR A 46 5.19 11.24 11.48
CA TYR A 46 6.15 10.39 12.18
C TYR A 46 6.00 10.49 13.70
N GLU A 47 5.78 11.70 14.22
CA GLU A 47 5.67 11.96 15.67
C GLU A 47 4.36 11.40 16.23
N ALA A 48 3.25 11.56 15.50
CA ALA A 48 1.97 10.98 15.89
C ALA A 48 1.89 9.46 15.65
N GLY A 49 2.83 8.88 14.88
CA GLY A 49 2.81 7.48 14.54
C GLY A 49 1.70 7.11 13.53
N ILE A 50 1.41 8.01 12.59
CA ILE A 50 0.32 7.86 11.62
C ILE A 50 0.89 7.70 10.22
N LEU A 51 0.47 6.65 9.52
CA LEU A 51 0.68 6.48 8.08
C LEU A 51 -0.68 6.28 7.41
N SER A 52 -1.08 7.23 6.57
CA SER A 52 -2.40 7.22 5.91
C SER A 52 -2.27 7.18 4.39
N PHE A 53 -3.17 6.44 3.76
CA PHE A 53 -3.26 6.26 2.31
C PHE A 53 -4.58 6.84 1.80
N TYR A 54 -4.53 7.46 0.62
CA TYR A 54 -5.66 8.13 -0.01
C TYR A 54 -5.75 7.79 -1.49
N ASN A 55 -6.95 7.66 -2.04
CA ASN A 55 -7.18 7.72 -3.48
C ASN A 55 -7.22 9.20 -3.87
N VAL A 56 -6.31 9.59 -4.76
CA VAL A 56 -6.16 10.97 -5.23
C VAL A 56 -6.39 11.14 -6.73
N THR A 57 -7.07 10.19 -7.37
CA THR A 57 -7.42 10.26 -8.79
C THR A 57 -8.37 11.43 -9.07
N ASP A 58 -9.52 11.46 -8.38
CA ASP A 58 -10.60 12.45 -8.58
C ASP A 58 -10.96 13.25 -7.31
N GLY A 59 -10.19 13.08 -6.22
CA GLY A 59 -10.47 13.70 -4.94
C GLY A 59 -9.38 13.41 -3.90
N MET A 60 -9.74 13.37 -2.62
CA MET A 60 -8.85 12.91 -1.56
C MET A 60 -9.63 11.95 -0.65
N ALA A 61 -10.04 10.82 -1.22
CA ALA A 61 -10.78 9.80 -0.49
C ALA A 61 -9.82 9.02 0.42
N HIS A 62 -10.14 8.93 1.70
CA HIS A 62 -9.35 8.15 2.66
C HIS A 62 -9.51 6.65 2.37
N LEU A 63 -8.38 5.93 2.33
CA LEU A 63 -8.37 4.48 2.11
C LEU A 63 -8.08 3.72 3.40
N HIS A 64 -6.99 4.09 4.07
CA HIS A 64 -6.57 3.38 5.29
C HIS A 64 -5.59 4.21 6.12
N THR A 65 -5.59 3.99 7.43
CA THR A 65 -4.61 4.55 8.35
C THR A 65 -4.01 3.45 9.22
N PHE A 66 -2.69 3.36 9.21
CA PHE A 66 -1.93 2.62 10.21
C PHE A 66 -1.54 3.56 11.35
N CYS A 67 -1.81 3.12 12.58
CA CYS A 67 -1.33 3.75 13.80
C CYS A 67 -0.23 2.87 14.40
N CYS A 68 1.02 3.33 14.37
CA CYS A 68 2.13 2.61 14.98
C CYS A 68 3.25 3.57 15.43
N LYS A 69 3.95 3.21 16.50
CA LYS A 69 5.11 3.97 16.95
C LYS A 69 6.32 3.62 16.08
N PHE A 70 6.81 4.57 15.30
CA PHE A 70 8.04 4.40 14.53
C PHE A 70 9.25 4.57 15.46
N THR A 71 10.08 3.52 15.54
CA THR A 71 11.31 3.53 16.35
C THR A 71 12.57 3.73 15.52
N GLU A 72 12.43 3.65 14.19
CA GLU A 72 13.51 3.74 13.22
C GLU A 72 13.01 4.50 11.97
N PRO A 73 13.92 5.07 11.15
CA PRO A 73 13.53 5.76 9.93
C PRO A 73 12.66 4.89 9.02
N VAL A 74 11.57 5.48 8.51
CA VAL A 74 10.66 4.84 7.57
C VAL A 74 11.07 5.20 6.15
N TYR A 75 11.18 4.19 5.29
CA TYR A 75 11.50 4.36 3.87
C TYR A 75 10.32 3.90 3.00
N PRO A 76 9.96 4.65 1.95
CA PRO A 76 8.95 4.19 1.01
C PRO A 76 9.48 2.99 0.22
N ALA A 77 8.63 1.98 0.07
CA ALA A 77 8.91 0.80 -0.74
C ALA A 77 7.71 0.54 -1.65
N VAL A 78 7.99 0.22 -2.91
CA VAL A 78 6.99 -0.10 -3.92
C VAL A 78 7.40 -1.37 -4.64
N ARG A 79 6.44 -2.27 -4.86
CA ARG A 79 6.62 -3.50 -5.61
C ARG A 79 5.68 -3.44 -6.82
N LEU A 80 6.25 -3.64 -8.00
CA LEU A 80 5.52 -3.73 -9.26
C LEU A 80 5.49 -5.17 -9.74
N TRP A 81 4.33 -5.62 -10.22
CA TRP A 81 4.23 -6.85 -10.97
C TRP A 81 4.37 -6.59 -12.47
N GLU A 82 3.59 -5.63 -12.99
CA GLU A 82 3.61 -5.17 -14.37
C GLU A 82 3.36 -3.64 -14.42
N GLY A 83 3.75 -2.99 -15.52
CA GLY A 83 3.52 -1.56 -15.74
C GLY A 83 4.63 -0.65 -15.20
N SER A 84 4.28 0.60 -14.88
CA SER A 84 5.21 1.63 -14.40
C SER A 84 4.64 2.43 -13.24
N ILE A 85 5.47 2.77 -12.26
CA ILE A 85 5.12 3.73 -11.20
C ILE A 85 5.85 5.05 -11.46
N GLY A 86 5.09 6.15 -11.40
CA GLY A 86 5.62 7.50 -11.33
C GLY A 86 5.50 8.05 -9.92
N MET A 87 6.53 8.75 -9.45
CA MET A 87 6.43 9.56 -8.24
C MET A 87 6.12 11.01 -8.62
N CYS A 88 4.97 11.51 -8.18
CA CYS A 88 4.62 12.91 -8.35
C CYS A 88 5.37 13.76 -7.30
N LYS A 89 5.95 14.87 -7.74
CA LYS A 89 6.51 15.86 -6.82
C LYS A 89 5.38 16.79 -6.38
N LEU A 90 5.25 16.99 -5.07
CA LEU A 90 4.45 18.09 -4.51
C LEU A 90 5.24 19.38 -4.80
N THR A 91 4.83 20.13 -5.82
CA THR A 91 5.42 21.43 -6.19
C THR A 91 4.69 22.57 -5.55
#